data_AF-A0A8T6HJL9-F1
#
_entry.id   AF-A0A8T6HJL9-F1
#
_cell.length_a   1.000
_cell.length_b   1.000
_cell.length_c   1.000
_cell.angle_alpha   90.00
_cell.angle_beta   90.00
_cell.angle_gamma   90.00
#
_symmetry.space_group_name_H-M   'P 1'
#
loop_
_entity.id
_entity.type
_entity.pdbx_description
1 polymer ?
#
loop_
_entity_poly.entity_id
_entity_poly.type
_entity_poly.pdbx_seq_one_letter_code
_entity_poly.pdbx_strand_id
1 'polypeptide(L)'
;MVLAFALISLIGLPPTAVFFGKIYLFETAVQSGLAWLAVIGTVNTLISAAYYLRPVKAMFIDSAEDEADEAPMPRPSNSVLATMGLVTAGVLVIGLHPGLLINAAEAAVAAIFS
;
A
#
# COMPACT_ATOMS: atom_id res chain seq x y z
N MET A 1 13.00 -4.27 -5.76
CA MET A 1 12.75 -4.06 -4.31
C MET A 1 11.68 -2.99 -4.01
N VAL A 2 11.77 -1.77 -4.54
CA VAL A 2 10.75 -0.72 -4.29
C VAL A 2 9.34 -1.15 -4.72
N LEU A 3 9.22 -1.82 -5.87
CA LEU A 3 7.94 -2.36 -6.35
C LEU A 3 7.33 -3.37 -5.37
N ALA A 4 8.12 -4.30 -4.85
CA ALA A 4 7.63 -5.25 -3.87
C ALA A 4 7.24 -4.56 -2.56
N PHE A 5 8.01 -3.58 -2.09
CA PHE A 5 7.65 -2.77 -0.93
C PHE A 5 6.32 -2.02 -1.14
N ALA A 6 6.09 -1.47 -2.33
CA ALA A 6 4.84 -0.82 -2.69
C ALA A 6 3.66 -1.81 -2.76
N LEU A 7 3.85 -3.00 -3.34
CA LEU A 7 2.83 -4.06 -3.40
C LEU A 7 2.47 -4.55 -1.99
N ILE A 8 3.47 -4.76 -1.14
CA ILE A 8 3.28 -5.12 0.27
C ILE A 8 2.55 -4.00 1.04
N SER A 9 2.90 -2.75 0.78
CA SER A 9 2.19 -1.61 1.36
C SER A 9 0.72 -1.56 0.94
N LEU A 10 0.43 -1.86 -0.33
CA LEU A 10 -0.91 -1.85 -0.92
C LEU A 10 -1.82 -2.97 -0.36
N ILE A 11 -1.24 -4.11 0.01
CA ILE A 11 -1.97 -5.20 0.69
C ILE A 11 -2.63 -4.69 1.98
N GLY A 12 -1.98 -3.73 2.66
CA GLY A 12 -2.48 -3.20 3.92
C GLY A 12 -2.02 -4.05 5.11
N LEU A 13 -0.72 -4.35 5.20
CA LEU A 13 -0.17 -4.96 6.42
C LEU A 13 -0.20 -3.97 7.59
N PRO A 14 -0.22 -4.43 8.85
CA PRO A 14 -0.35 -3.57 10.04
C PRO A 14 0.56 -2.33 10.11
N PRO A 15 1.83 -2.34 9.64
CA PRO A 15 2.67 -1.14 9.64
C PRO A 15 2.42 -0.18 8.46
N THR A 16 1.44 -0.43 7.60
CA THR A 16 1.21 0.36 6.38
C THR A 16 0.03 1.31 6.53
N ALA A 17 0.13 2.49 5.92
CA ALA A 17 -0.91 3.52 5.98
C ALA A 17 -2.28 3.01 5.50
N VAL A 18 -2.27 2.12 4.52
CA VAL A 18 -3.46 1.52 3.90
C VAL A 18 -4.23 0.66 4.89
N PHE A 19 -3.56 0.00 5.84
CA PHE A 19 -4.22 -0.78 6.88
C PHE A 19 -5.05 0.10 7.81
N PHE A 20 -4.45 1.17 8.32
CA PHE A 20 -5.14 2.13 9.20
C PHE A 20 -6.33 2.78 8.52
N GLY A 21 -6.18 3.17 7.24
CA GLY A 21 -7.29 3.72 6.46
C GLY A 21 -8.47 2.77 6.32
N LYS A 22 -8.21 1.47 6.10
CA LYS A 22 -9.27 0.45 6.02
C LYS A 22 -9.95 0.21 7.37
N ILE A 23 -9.19 0.13 8.46
CA ILE A 23 -9.78 -0.02 9.80
C ILE A 23 -10.71 1.15 10.11
N TYR A 24 -10.25 2.39 9.89
CA TYR A 24 -11.06 3.58 10.15
C TYR A 24 -12.35 3.60 9.31
N LEU A 25 -12.23 3.20 8.03
CA LEU A 25 -13.37 3.09 7.13
C LEU A 25 -14.37 2.00 7.57
N PHE A 26 -13.89 0.83 7.98
CA PHE A 26 -14.74 -0.27 8.41
C PHE A 26 -15.38 0.00 9.77
N GLU A 27 -14.63 0.60 10.70
CA GLU A 27 -15.14 1.07 11.99
C GLU A 27 -16.29 2.06 11.78
N THR A 28 -16.08 3.08 10.95
CA THR A 28 -17.11 4.09 10.64
C THR A 28 -18.33 3.46 9.97
N ALA A 29 -18.13 2.50 9.06
CA ALA A 29 -19.23 1.79 8.40
C ALA A 29 -20.06 0.96 9.41
N VAL A 30 -19.41 0.27 10.35
CA VAL A 30 -20.10 -0.50 11.40
C VAL A 30 -20.87 0.44 12.34
N GLN A 31 -20.24 1.53 12.80
CA GLN A 31 -20.88 2.53 13.66
C GLN A 31 -22.09 3.20 12.97
N SER A 32 -22.04 3.35 11.65
CA SER A 32 -23.13 3.91 10.83
C SER A 32 -24.23 2.89 10.50
N GLY A 33 -24.20 1.68 11.07
CA GLY A 33 -25.18 0.62 10.79
C GLY A 33 -25.00 -0.07 9.43
N LEU A 34 -23.91 0.22 8.71
CA LEU A 34 -23.59 -0.31 7.39
C LEU A 34 -22.58 -1.48 7.46
N ALA A 35 -22.71 -2.34 8.48
CA ALA A 35 -21.78 -3.44 8.72
C ALA A 35 -21.60 -4.38 7.51
N TRP A 36 -22.63 -4.55 6.68
CA TRP A 36 -22.55 -5.35 5.46
C TRP A 36 -21.51 -4.81 4.45
N LEU A 37 -21.32 -3.49 4.37
CA LEU A 37 -20.27 -2.88 3.54
C LEU A 37 -18.88 -3.20 4.08
N ALA A 38 -18.71 -3.21 5.41
CA ALA A 38 -17.45 -3.60 6.03
C ALA A 38 -17.09 -5.06 5.72
N VAL A 39 -18.08 -5.96 5.70
CA VAL A 39 -17.88 -7.37 5.30
C VAL A 39 -17.42 -7.46 3.85
N ILE A 40 -18.11 -6.80 2.91
CA ILE A 40 -17.73 -6.77 1.50
C ILE A 40 -16.32 -6.20 1.32
N GLY A 41 -16.00 -5.08 1.99
CA GLY A 41 -14.69 -4.45 1.94
C GLY A 41 -13.57 -5.34 2.48
N THR A 42 -13.86 -6.11 3.54
CA THR A 42 -12.93 -7.08 4.12
C THR A 42 -12.67 -8.23 3.16
N VAL A 43 -13.72 -8.82 2.58
CA VAL A 43 -13.59 -9.89 1.59
C VAL A 43 -12.80 -9.41 0.36
N ASN A 44 -13.11 -8.22 -0.15
CA ASN A 44 -12.38 -7.64 -1.28
C ASN A 44 -10.89 -7.45 -0.94
N THR A 45 -10.57 -7.02 0.29
CA THR A 45 -9.18 -6.89 0.75
C THR A 45 -8.46 -8.24 0.78
N LEU A 46 -9.11 -9.31 1.25
CA LEU A 46 -8.52 -10.65 1.26
C LEU A 46 -8.25 -11.15 -0.16
N ILE A 47 -9.18 -10.91 -1.09
CA ILE A 47 -9.02 -11.26 -2.50
C ILE A 47 -7.82 -10.49 -3.08
N SER A 48 -7.79 -9.16 -2.93
CA SER A 48 -6.67 -8.33 -3.42
C SER A 48 -5.33 -8.76 -2.82
N ALA A 49 -5.28 -9.12 -1.54
CA ALA A 49 -4.06 -9.61 -0.89
C ALA A 49 -3.53 -10.87 -1.58
N ALA A 50 -4.40 -11.84 -1.88
CA ALA A 50 -4.02 -13.05 -2.62
C ALA A 50 -3.51 -12.72 -4.04
N TYR A 51 -4.10 -11.74 -4.73
CA TYR A 51 -3.64 -11.30 -6.04
C TYR A 51 -2.28 -10.58 -6.00
N TYR A 52 -2.03 -9.75 -4.99
CA TYR A 52 -0.78 -8.98 -4.87
C TYR A 52 0.39 -9.82 -4.35
N LEU A 53 0.12 -10.88 -3.58
CA LEU A 53 1.17 -11.81 -3.15
C LEU A 53 1.78 -12.60 -4.30
N ARG A 54 1.05 -12.84 -5.40
CA ARG A 54 1.56 -13.57 -6.58
C ARG A 54 2.79 -12.91 -7.21
N PRO A 55 2.76 -11.62 -7.63
CA PRO A 55 3.95 -10.95 -8.18
C PRO A 55 5.05 -10.75 -7.13
N VAL A 56 4.71 -10.54 -5.85
CA VAL A 56 5.72 -10.47 -4.78
C VAL A 56 6.47 -11.79 -4.66
N LYS A 57 5.75 -12.93 -4.71
CA LYS A 57 6.35 -14.26 -4.72
C LYS A 57 7.25 -14.45 -5.95
N ALA A 58 6.76 -14.12 -7.15
CA ALA A 58 7.53 -14.25 -8.37
C ALA A 58 8.87 -13.48 -8.31
N MET A 59 8.87 -12.28 -7.71
CA MET A 59 10.05 -11.42 -7.57
C MET A 59 11.11 -11.90 -6.57
N PHE A 60 10.76 -12.75 -5.61
CA PHE A 60 11.66 -13.15 -4.52
C PHE A 60 11.94 -14.65 -4.46
N ILE A 61 10.99 -15.47 -4.90
CA ILE A 61 11.08 -16.93 -4.82
C ILE A 61 11.41 -17.51 -6.19
N ASP A 62 10.65 -17.13 -7.22
CA ASP A 62 10.81 -17.73 -8.56
C ASP A 62 11.95 -17.06 -9.35
N SER A 63 12.38 -15.85 -8.96
CA SER A 63 13.50 -15.14 -9.61
C SER A 63 14.88 -15.76 -9.34
N ALA A 64 15.00 -16.70 -8.39
CA ALA A 64 16.27 -17.36 -8.06
C ALA A 64 16.64 -18.50 -9.03
N GLU A 65 15.71 -18.94 -9.88
CA GLU A 65 15.90 -20.08 -10.79
C GLU A 65 16.36 -19.65 -12.20
N ASP A 66 16.16 -18.37 -12.59
CA ASP A 66 16.37 -17.85 -13.95
C ASP A 66 17.60 -16.90 -14.11
N GLU A 67 18.43 -16.72 -13.06
CA GLU A 67 19.58 -15.79 -13.09
C GLU A 67 20.70 -16.18 -14.08
N ALA A 68 20.59 -17.34 -14.75
CA ALA A 68 21.63 -17.85 -15.65
C ALA A 68 21.67 -17.20 -17.04
N ASP A 69 20.62 -16.46 -17.46
CA ASP A 69 20.51 -15.96 -18.86
C ASP A 69 20.05 -14.48 -19.00
N GLU A 70 20.05 -13.71 -17.91
CA GLU A 70 19.62 -12.31 -17.96
C GLU A 70 20.74 -11.35 -18.45
N ALA A 71 20.44 -10.56 -19.48
CA ALA A 71 21.34 -9.52 -19.99
C ALA A 71 21.68 -8.45 -18.93
N PRO A 72 22.87 -7.83 -18.95
CA PRO A 72 23.25 -6.81 -17.97
C PRO A 72 22.25 -5.65 -17.94
N MET A 73 21.55 -5.51 -16.81
CA MET A 73 20.56 -4.45 -16.63
C MET A 73 21.24 -3.07 -16.67
N PRO A 74 20.77 -2.13 -17.51
CA PRO A 74 21.32 -0.78 -17.55
C PRO A 74 21.23 -0.11 -16.17
N ARG A 75 22.29 0.58 -15.74
CA ARG A 75 22.26 1.32 -14.48
C ARG A 75 21.10 2.32 -14.50
N PRO A 76 20.24 2.35 -13.47
CA PRO A 76 19.15 3.32 -13.41
C PRO A 76 19.72 4.73 -13.34
N SER A 77 19.09 5.66 -14.07
CA SER A 77 19.42 7.09 -14.02
C SER A 77 19.24 7.64 -12.59
N ASN A 78 20.02 8.67 -12.23
CA ASN A 78 19.91 9.34 -10.93
C ASN A 78 18.49 9.84 -10.63
N SER A 79 17.73 10.21 -11.68
CA SER A 79 16.33 10.58 -11.52
C SER A 79 15.47 9.41 -11.02
N VAL A 80 15.64 8.22 -11.60
CA VAL A 80 14.90 7.00 -11.22
C VAL A 80 15.20 6.61 -9.77
N LEU A 81 16.48 6.66 -9.38
CA LEU A 81 16.89 6.40 -8.00
C LEU A 81 16.30 7.41 -7.01
N ALA A 82 16.27 8.69 -7.37
CA ALA A 82 15.65 9.72 -6.54
C ALA A 82 14.14 9.49 -6.36
N THR A 83 13.42 9.18 -7.44
CA THR A 83 11.97 8.90 -7.35
C THR A 83 11.69 7.64 -6.52
N MET A 84 12.50 6.60 -6.68
CA MET A 84 12.42 5.38 -5.88
C MET A 84 12.59 5.66 -4.38
N GLY A 85 13.63 6.41 -4.02
CA GLY A 85 13.87 6.81 -2.63
C GLY A 85 12.74 7.65 -2.07
N LEU A 86 12.23 8.61 -2.84
CA LEU A 86 11.12 9.48 -2.43
C LEU A 86 9.82 8.70 -2.19
N VAL A 87 9.48 7.77 -3.07
CA VAL A 87 8.28 6.92 -2.92
C VAL A 87 8.41 6.02 -1.68
N THR A 88 9.55 5.37 -1.48
CA THR A 88 9.78 4.52 -0.31
C THR A 88 9.72 5.33 0.98
N ALA A 89 10.35 6.51 1.02
CA ALA A 89 10.29 7.40 2.17
C ALA A 89 8.85 7.87 2.45
N GLY A 90 8.11 8.25 1.42
CA GLY A 90 6.71 8.65 1.55
C GLY A 90 5.83 7.54 2.14
N VAL A 91 5.94 6.32 1.62
CA VAL A 91 5.19 5.16 2.14
C VAL A 91 5.54 4.87 3.61
N LEU A 92 6.82 4.97 4.00
CA LEU A 92 7.25 4.77 5.38
C LEU A 92 6.74 5.87 6.32
N VAL A 93 6.91 7.14 5.93
CA VAL A 93 6.48 8.29 6.75
C VAL A 93 4.98 8.24 7.00
N ILE A 94 4.19 7.99 5.96
CA ILE A 94 2.74 7.88 6.07
C ILE A 94 2.34 6.62 6.85
N GLY A 95 3.03 5.49 6.63
CA GLY A 95 2.76 4.25 7.36
C GLY A 95 3.01 4.35 8.87
N LEU A 96 4.10 5.01 9.26
CA LEU A 96 4.46 5.25 10.66
C LEU A 96 3.66 6.38 11.31
N HIS A 97 3.11 7.30 10.51
CA HIS A 97 2.34 8.45 10.98
C HIS A 97 1.04 8.63 10.18
N PRO A 98 0.07 7.70 10.32
CA PRO A 98 -1.20 7.77 9.59
C PRO A 98 -2.01 9.03 9.94
N GLY A 99 -1.77 9.62 11.12
CA GLY A 99 -2.40 10.88 11.54
C GLY A 99 -2.16 12.05 10.59
N LEU A 100 -1.03 12.08 9.85
CA LEU A 100 -0.78 13.13 8.85
C LEU A 100 -1.83 13.11 7.73
N LEU A 101 -2.20 11.91 7.26
CA LEU A 101 -3.24 11.77 6.23
C LEU A 101 -4.63 12.03 6.80
N ILE A 102 -4.92 11.52 8.00
CA ILE A 102 -6.24 11.67 8.63
C ILE A 102 -6.53 13.15 8.89
N ASN A 103 -5.59 13.88 9.50
CA ASN A 103 -5.75 15.31 9.76
C ASN A 103 -5.91 16.13 8.47
N ALA A 104 -5.17 15.76 7.41
CA ALA A 104 -5.31 16.41 6.11
C ALA A 104 -6.68 16.14 5.47
N ALA A 105 -7.19 14.91 5.61
CA ALA A 105 -8.52 14.55 5.14
C ALA A 105 -9.62 15.29 5.91
N GLU A 106 -9.50 15.39 7.23
CA GLU A 106 -10.44 16.16 8.06
C GLU A 106 -10.45 17.65 7.68
N ALA A 107 -9.29 18.26 7.49
CA ALA A 107 -9.18 19.65 7.05
C ALA A 107 -9.82 19.87 5.66
N ALA A 108 -9.63 18.92 4.73
CA ALA A 108 -10.24 18.98 3.40
C ALA A 108 -11.77 18.85 3.46
N VAL A 109 -12.29 17.94 4.29
CA VAL A 109 -13.73 17.80 4.52
C VAL A 109 -14.30 19.08 5.13
N ALA A 110 -13.64 19.65 6.15
CA ALA A 110 -14.08 20.90 6.76
C ALA A 110 -14.17 22.06 5.75
N ALA A 111 -13.25 22.15 4.80
CA ALA A 111 -13.26 23.18 3.75
C ALA A 111 -14.35 22.98 2.68
N ILE A 112 -14.83 21.75 2.48
CA ILE A 112 -15.89 21.43 1.51
C ILE A 112 -17.28 21.69 2.09
N PHE A 113 -17.45 21.45 3.40
CA PHE A 113 -18.73 21.55 4.09
C PHE A 113 -18.89 22.83 4.95
N SER A 114 -17.95 23.78 4.84
CA SER A 114 -18.07 25.16 5.34
C SER A 114 -18.75 26.08 4.32
#